data_AF-A0A8K0NDN8-F1
#
_entry.id   AF-A0A8K0NDN8-F1
#
_cell.length_a   1.000
_cell.length_b   1.000
_cell.length_c   1.000
_cell.angle_alpha   90.00
_cell.angle_beta   90.00
_cell.angle_gamma   90.00
#
_symmetry.space_group_name_H-M   'P 1'
#
loop_
_entity.id
_entity.type
_entity.pdbx_description
1 polymer ?
#
loop_
_entity_poly.entity_id
_entity_poly.type
_entity_poly.pdbx_seq_one_letter_code
_entity_poly.pdbx_strand_id
1 'polypeptide(L)'
;MTNTIQKKFKVSSTQLLYQSCPYQALTLFIIGPFLDGLLTNQNVFAFKYTPQVLIFIVLSCVISVSVNFSTFLVIGKTSPVTYQVLGHLKTCLVLAFGYVLLHDPFSWRNIFGILVALVGMILYSYFCTIESQPKASEASAHITELPIKRSAMALSAIVGKKTLTLGLGFGPRGAVAASCPGLGSGLRHVRGLVTFSLPDPPYDYGALEPAISGEIMQLHHQKHHQTYITNYNKALEQLEEAMAKGDSSKVVHLQSAIKFNGGGHINHSIFWQNLKPANEGGGEPPHGSLGWAIDEDYGSVEALVQKMNAEGAALQGSGWVWLALDKELKKIKVETTANQDPLVTKGANLVPLLGIDVWEHAYYLQYKNVRPDYLKNIWKVMNWKYASEVYEKEVA
;
A
#
# COMPACT_ATOMS: atom_id res chain seq x y z
N MET A 1 -17.07 -5.88 -9.92
CA MET A 1 -18.02 -5.20 -10.85
C MET A 1 -18.56 -3.88 -10.27
N THR A 2 -19.00 -3.85 -9.01
CA THR A 2 -19.60 -2.67 -8.36
C THR A 2 -18.67 -1.45 -8.29
N ASN A 3 -17.39 -1.64 -7.92
CA ASN A 3 -16.39 -0.57 -7.87
C ASN A 3 -16.15 0.11 -9.23
N THR A 4 -16.17 -0.66 -10.32
CA THR A 4 -15.97 -0.15 -11.69
C THR A 4 -17.14 0.71 -12.15
N ILE A 5 -18.36 0.33 -11.77
CA ILE A 5 -19.61 1.05 -12.09
C ILE A 5 -19.72 2.34 -11.26
N GLN A 6 -19.38 2.28 -9.96
CA GLN A 6 -19.35 3.46 -9.09
C GLN A 6 -18.40 4.54 -9.61
N LYS A 7 -17.19 4.14 -10.03
CA LYS A 7 -16.21 5.05 -10.65
C LYS A 7 -16.69 5.59 -12.00
N LYS A 8 -17.28 4.74 -12.86
CA LYS A 8 -17.73 5.12 -14.21
C LYS A 8 -18.88 6.13 -14.19
N PHE A 9 -19.80 6.02 -13.24
CA PHE A 9 -21.02 6.83 -13.21
C PHE A 9 -21.05 7.88 -12.09
N LYS A 10 -19.98 8.03 -11.31
CA LYS A 10 -19.89 8.95 -10.14
C LYS A 10 -21.05 8.78 -9.15
N VAL A 11 -21.50 7.54 -8.96
CA VAL A 11 -22.65 7.22 -8.12
C VAL A 11 -22.15 6.68 -6.79
N SER A 12 -22.60 7.28 -5.69
CA SER A 12 -22.31 6.77 -4.34
C SER A 12 -22.88 5.36 -4.15
N SER A 13 -22.28 4.57 -3.24
CA SER A 13 -22.80 3.26 -2.85
C SER A 13 -24.28 3.30 -2.45
N THR A 14 -24.69 4.37 -1.79
CA THR A 14 -26.07 4.62 -1.36
C THR A 14 -27.03 4.80 -2.53
N GLN A 15 -26.65 5.61 -3.52
CA GLN A 15 -27.48 5.83 -4.70
C GLN A 15 -27.57 4.56 -5.57
N LEU A 16 -26.50 3.78 -5.65
CA LEU A 16 -26.48 2.52 -6.38
C LEU A 16 -27.35 1.45 -5.70
N LEU A 17 -27.32 1.41 -4.37
CA LEU A 17 -28.22 0.55 -3.58
C LEU A 17 -29.69 0.99 -3.73
N TYR A 18 -29.96 2.29 -3.66
CA TYR A 18 -31.31 2.84 -3.84
C TYR A 18 -31.89 2.49 -5.22
N GLN A 19 -31.07 2.55 -6.27
CA GLN A 19 -31.49 2.19 -7.62
C GLN A 19 -31.63 0.69 -7.84
N SER A 20 -30.86 -0.16 -7.14
CA SER A 20 -30.92 -1.62 -7.31
C SER A 20 -31.94 -2.31 -6.40
N CYS A 21 -32.28 -1.72 -5.26
CA CYS A 21 -33.21 -2.29 -4.28
C CYS A 21 -34.59 -2.65 -4.87
N PRO A 22 -35.24 -1.81 -5.70
CA PRO A 22 -36.52 -2.16 -6.32
C PRO A 22 -36.43 -3.41 -7.21
N TYR A 23 -35.35 -3.55 -7.97
CA TYR A 23 -35.13 -4.71 -8.84
C TYR A 23 -34.88 -5.99 -8.04
N GLN A 24 -34.12 -5.91 -6.95
CA GLN A 24 -33.86 -7.04 -6.06
C GLN A 24 -35.15 -7.48 -5.35
N ALA A 25 -35.91 -6.52 -4.81
CA ALA A 25 -37.20 -6.80 -4.17
C ALA A 25 -38.19 -7.43 -5.16
N LEU A 26 -38.30 -6.88 -6.38
CA LEU A 26 -39.17 -7.41 -7.42
C LEU A 26 -38.75 -8.83 -7.84
N THR A 27 -37.45 -9.06 -8.00
CA THR A 27 -36.91 -10.38 -8.36
C THR A 27 -37.24 -11.41 -7.28
N LEU A 28 -37.04 -11.07 -6.00
CA LEU A 28 -37.40 -11.95 -4.88
C LEU A 28 -38.91 -12.18 -4.78
N PHE A 29 -39.73 -11.16 -5.02
CA PHE A 29 -41.19 -11.27 -4.95
C PHE A 29 -41.76 -12.17 -6.04
N ILE A 30 -41.18 -12.13 -7.25
CA ILE A 30 -41.62 -12.95 -8.38
C ILE A 30 -41.09 -14.38 -8.26
N ILE A 31 -39.78 -14.53 -8.01
CA ILE A 31 -39.12 -15.84 -8.06
C ILE A 31 -39.37 -16.62 -6.75
N GLY A 32 -39.51 -15.92 -5.62
CA GLY A 32 -39.64 -16.53 -4.28
C GLY A 32 -40.79 -17.54 -4.18
N PRO A 33 -42.05 -17.16 -4.46
CA PRO A 33 -43.18 -18.09 -4.39
C PRO A 33 -43.05 -19.30 -5.34
N PHE A 34 -42.40 -19.10 -6.50
CA PHE A 34 -42.16 -20.18 -7.45
C PHE A 34 -41.11 -21.18 -6.94
N LEU A 35 -39.98 -20.68 -6.42
CA LEU A 35 -38.93 -21.50 -5.81
C LEU A 35 -39.44 -22.25 -4.57
N ASP A 36 -40.22 -21.58 -3.72
CA ASP A 36 -40.79 -22.17 -2.52
C ASP A 36 -41.77 -23.30 -2.87
N GLY A 37 -42.61 -23.08 -3.88
CA GLY A 37 -43.50 -24.10 -4.44
C GLY A 37 -42.75 -25.30 -5.02
N LEU A 38 -41.64 -25.07 -5.73
CA LEU A 38 -40.80 -26.14 -6.29
C LEU A 38 -40.11 -26.98 -5.21
N LEU A 39 -39.67 -26.35 -4.12
CA LEU A 39 -38.88 -27.00 -3.06
C LEU A 39 -39.76 -27.71 -2.01
N THR A 40 -40.93 -27.16 -1.70
CA THR A 40 -41.78 -27.64 -0.61
C THR A 40 -43.05 -28.35 -1.08
N ASN A 41 -43.36 -28.32 -2.38
CA ASN A 41 -44.64 -28.74 -2.97
C ASN A 41 -45.87 -28.05 -2.34
N GLN A 42 -45.67 -26.95 -1.61
CA GLN A 42 -46.73 -26.12 -1.05
C GLN A 42 -46.57 -24.68 -1.52
N ASN A 43 -47.69 -24.02 -1.76
CA ASN A 43 -47.69 -22.62 -2.20
C ASN A 43 -47.89 -21.71 -0.99
N VAL A 44 -47.38 -20.48 -1.04
CA VAL A 44 -47.53 -19.50 0.05
C VAL A 44 -49.00 -19.27 0.45
N PHE A 45 -49.93 -19.42 -0.50
CA PHE A 45 -51.37 -19.29 -0.26
C PHE A 45 -52.03 -20.49 0.45
N ALA A 46 -51.33 -21.61 0.62
CA ALA A 46 -51.85 -22.79 1.28
C ALA A 46 -51.81 -22.69 2.82
N PHE A 47 -51.07 -21.72 3.37
CA PHE A 47 -50.91 -21.54 4.81
C PHE A 47 -52.06 -20.77 5.45
N LYS A 48 -52.52 -21.24 6.60
CA LYS A 48 -53.46 -20.49 7.45
C LYS A 48 -52.70 -19.47 8.29
N TYR A 49 -52.71 -18.21 7.85
CA TYR A 49 -52.12 -17.10 8.58
C TYR A 49 -52.98 -16.72 9.80
N THR A 50 -52.60 -17.20 10.98
CA THR A 50 -53.21 -16.76 12.24
C THR A 50 -52.62 -15.40 12.66
N PRO A 51 -53.35 -14.59 13.47
CA PRO A 51 -52.85 -13.28 13.91
C PRO A 51 -51.49 -13.35 14.63
N GLN A 52 -51.27 -14.42 15.40
CA GLN A 52 -50.02 -14.64 16.12
C GLN A 52 -48.86 -14.92 15.17
N VAL A 53 -49.06 -15.74 14.13
CA VAL A 53 -48.05 -16.00 13.09
C VAL A 53 -47.74 -14.72 12.31
N LEU A 54 -48.76 -13.91 11.99
CA LEU A 54 -48.58 -12.64 11.29
C LEU A 54 -47.72 -11.65 12.09
N ILE A 55 -47.91 -11.58 13.41
CA ILE A 55 -47.08 -10.76 14.31
C ILE A 55 -45.61 -11.19 14.24
N PHE A 56 -45.33 -12.49 14.32
CA PHE A 56 -43.95 -12.99 14.22
C PHE A 56 -43.32 -12.72 12.86
N ILE A 57 -44.08 -12.86 11.77
CA ILE A 57 -43.62 -12.52 10.42
C ILE A 57 -43.24 -11.04 10.34
N VAL A 58 -44.14 -10.13 10.74
CA VAL A 58 -43.89 -8.68 10.71
C VAL A 58 -42.68 -8.31 11.57
N LEU A 59 -42.57 -8.87 12.78
CA LEU A 59 -41.44 -8.63 13.67
C LEU A 59 -40.12 -9.07 13.02
N SER A 60 -40.09 -10.24 12.38
CA SER A 60 -38.90 -10.74 11.69
C SER A 60 -38.49 -9.82 10.52
N CYS A 61 -39.45 -9.28 9.78
CA CYS A 61 -39.20 -8.33 8.69
C CYS A 61 -38.61 -7.01 9.24
N VAL A 62 -39.13 -6.48 10.34
CA VAL A 62 -38.63 -5.26 10.98
C VAL A 62 -37.19 -5.44 11.47
N ILE A 63 -36.89 -6.58 12.10
CA ILE A 63 -35.53 -6.93 12.54
C ILE A 63 -34.59 -7.03 11.33
N SER A 64 -35.01 -7.70 10.25
CA SER A 64 -34.22 -7.83 9.02
C SER A 64 -33.88 -6.47 8.40
N VAL A 65 -34.86 -5.58 8.29
CA VAL A 65 -34.64 -4.20 7.81
C VAL A 65 -33.66 -3.44 8.71
N SER A 66 -33.83 -3.54 10.02
CA SER A 66 -32.95 -2.87 11.00
C SER A 66 -31.50 -3.36 10.92
N VAL A 67 -31.30 -4.67 10.75
CA VAL A 67 -29.97 -5.28 10.57
C VAL A 67 -29.31 -4.82 9.26
N ASN A 68 -30.08 -4.75 8.17
CA ASN A 68 -29.58 -4.27 6.88
C ASN A 68 -29.25 -2.77 6.93
N PHE A 69 -30.04 -1.97 7.64
CA PHE A 69 -29.76 -0.55 7.83
C PHE A 69 -28.53 -0.32 8.71
N SER A 70 -28.39 -1.07 9.80
CA SER A 70 -27.20 -1.05 10.66
C SER A 70 -25.94 -1.42 9.88
N THR A 71 -26.01 -2.47 9.08
CA THR A 71 -24.94 -2.89 8.16
C THR A 71 -24.52 -1.78 7.21
N PHE A 72 -25.50 -1.09 6.63
CA PHE A 72 -25.28 0.05 5.75
C PHE A 72 -24.59 1.23 6.47
N LEU A 73 -25.01 1.57 7.70
CA LEU A 73 -24.37 2.61 8.50
C LEU A 73 -22.93 2.28 8.87
N VAL A 74 -22.64 1.01 9.17
CA VAL A 74 -21.28 0.54 9.47
C VAL A 74 -20.39 0.65 8.24
N ILE A 75 -20.87 0.29 7.03
CA ILE A 75 -20.12 0.47 5.78
C ILE A 75 -19.83 1.95 5.50
N GLY A 76 -20.76 2.85 5.84
CA GLY A 76 -20.54 4.30 5.68
C GLY A 76 -19.47 4.89 6.61
N LYS A 77 -19.05 4.15 7.64
CA LYS A 77 -18.09 4.60 8.66
C LYS A 77 -16.83 3.74 8.74
N THR A 78 -16.80 2.57 8.11
CA THR A 78 -15.71 1.59 8.19
C THR A 78 -15.25 1.17 6.80
N SER A 79 -14.05 0.58 6.72
CA SER A 79 -13.52 0.12 5.43
C SER A 79 -14.28 -1.11 4.91
N PRO A 80 -14.33 -1.35 3.58
CA PRO A 80 -14.92 -2.56 2.99
C PRO A 80 -14.31 -3.87 3.53
N VAL A 81 -13.03 -3.83 3.93
CA VAL A 81 -12.32 -4.97 4.54
C VAL A 81 -12.82 -5.22 5.96
N THR A 82 -13.04 -4.18 6.75
CA THR A 82 -13.60 -4.28 8.11
C THR A 82 -15.00 -4.89 8.08
N TYR A 83 -15.82 -4.53 7.09
CA TYR A 83 -17.15 -5.10 6.92
C TYR A 83 -17.12 -6.61 6.58
N GLN A 84 -16.21 -7.06 5.72
CA GLN A 84 -16.05 -8.50 5.45
C GLN A 84 -15.69 -9.29 6.72
N VAL A 85 -14.75 -8.76 7.51
CA VAL A 85 -14.36 -9.39 8.79
C VAL A 85 -15.54 -9.43 9.77
N LEU A 86 -16.30 -8.35 9.91
CA LEU A 86 -17.50 -8.31 10.76
C LEU A 86 -18.61 -9.23 10.25
N GLY A 87 -18.76 -9.39 8.94
CA GLY A 87 -19.69 -10.34 8.33
C GLY A 87 -19.39 -11.78 8.71
N HIS A 88 -18.11 -12.17 8.71
CA HIS A 88 -17.70 -13.50 9.14
C HIS A 88 -17.85 -13.69 10.65
N LEU A 89 -17.52 -12.67 11.45
CA LEU A 89 -17.76 -12.69 12.89
C LEU A 89 -19.24 -12.87 13.23
N LYS A 90 -20.13 -12.17 12.51
CA LYS A 90 -21.60 -12.32 12.64
C LYS A 90 -22.03 -13.76 12.36
N THR A 91 -21.55 -14.38 11.29
CA THR A 91 -21.87 -15.77 10.95
C THR A 91 -21.42 -16.73 12.06
N CYS A 92 -20.22 -16.54 12.60
CA CYS A 92 -19.72 -17.34 13.72
C CYS A 92 -20.58 -17.16 14.98
N LEU A 93 -20.98 -15.93 15.31
CA LEU A 93 -21.81 -15.63 16.48
C LEU A 93 -23.22 -16.21 16.33
N VAL A 94 -23.83 -16.14 15.15
CA VAL A 94 -25.16 -16.72 14.89
C VAL A 94 -25.12 -18.25 15.03
N LEU A 95 -24.07 -18.90 14.51
CA LEU A 95 -23.90 -20.35 14.64
C LEU A 95 -23.64 -20.77 16.09
N ALA A 96 -22.80 -20.03 16.82
CA ALA A 96 -22.55 -20.28 18.24
C ALA A 96 -23.81 -20.07 19.09
N PHE A 97 -24.57 -19.01 18.82
CA PHE A 97 -25.82 -18.73 19.50
C PHE A 97 -26.90 -19.77 19.18
N GLY A 98 -27.02 -20.20 17.92
CA GLY A 98 -27.91 -21.30 17.52
C GLY A 98 -27.57 -22.62 18.22
N TYR A 99 -26.29 -22.96 18.33
CA TYR A 99 -25.83 -24.14 19.05
C TYR A 99 -26.14 -24.07 20.57
N VAL A 100 -25.89 -22.92 21.20
CA VAL A 100 -26.10 -22.74 22.65
C VAL A 100 -27.58 -22.69 23.02
N LEU A 101 -28.42 -22.09 22.18
CA LEU A 101 -29.81 -21.77 22.54
C LEU A 101 -30.83 -22.77 21.99
N LEU A 102 -30.57 -23.39 20.84
CA LEU A 102 -31.46 -24.37 20.21
C LEU A 102 -30.96 -25.82 20.37
N HIS A 103 -29.75 -26.02 20.91
CA HIS A 103 -29.09 -27.33 21.06
C HIS A 103 -29.03 -28.14 19.75
N ASP A 104 -29.07 -27.48 18.59
CA ASP A 104 -28.99 -28.15 17.30
C ASP A 104 -27.56 -28.68 17.08
N PRO A 105 -27.35 -29.99 16.87
CA PRO A 105 -26.03 -30.54 16.67
C PRO A 105 -25.45 -30.05 15.33
N PHE A 106 -24.20 -29.60 15.34
CA PHE A 106 -23.50 -29.22 14.11
C PHE A 106 -23.45 -30.41 13.15
N SER A 107 -24.23 -30.34 12.07
CA SER A 107 -24.16 -31.35 11.02
C SER A 107 -22.82 -31.24 10.29
N TRP A 108 -22.29 -32.37 9.83
CA TRP A 108 -21.04 -32.41 9.05
C TRP A 108 -21.10 -31.55 7.77
N ARG A 109 -22.32 -31.32 7.25
CA ARG A 109 -22.59 -30.42 6.11
C ARG A 109 -22.35 -28.95 6.47
N ASN A 110 -22.71 -28.52 7.68
CA ASN A 110 -22.50 -27.14 8.15
C ASN A 110 -21.00 -26.86 8.32
N ILE A 111 -20.28 -27.80 8.93
CA ILE A 111 -18.82 -27.71 9.14
C ILE A 111 -18.09 -27.69 7.79
N PHE A 112 -18.49 -28.56 6.86
CA PHE A 112 -17.95 -28.56 5.50
C PHE A 112 -18.21 -27.25 4.76
N GLY A 113 -19.43 -26.70 4.85
CA GLY A 113 -19.77 -25.41 4.24
C GLY A 113 -18.93 -24.24 4.79
N ILE A 114 -18.68 -24.21 6.10
CA ILE A 114 -17.80 -23.21 6.74
C ILE A 114 -16.36 -23.37 6.25
N LEU A 115 -15.85 -24.60 6.15
CA LEU A 115 -14.52 -24.89 5.62
C LEU A 115 -14.36 -24.43 4.16
N VAL A 116 -15.32 -24.74 3.30
CA VAL A 116 -15.31 -24.30 1.90
C VAL A 116 -15.34 -22.76 1.80
N ALA A 117 -16.16 -22.09 2.61
CA ALA A 117 -16.22 -20.64 2.65
C ALA A 117 -14.88 -20.02 3.11
N LEU A 118 -14.27 -20.56 4.17
CA LEU A 118 -12.95 -20.13 4.68
C LEU A 118 -11.86 -20.31 3.62
N VAL A 119 -11.84 -21.46 2.93
CA VAL A 119 -10.90 -21.71 1.82
C VAL A 119 -11.13 -20.71 0.69
N GLY A 120 -12.38 -20.45 0.31
CA GLY A 120 -12.73 -19.47 -0.71
C GLY A 120 -12.30 -18.05 -0.33
N MET A 121 -12.46 -17.65 0.93
CA MET A 121 -11.98 -16.35 1.45
C MET A 121 -10.46 -16.25 1.48
N ILE A 122 -9.76 -17.31 1.89
CA ILE A 122 -8.29 -17.35 1.89
C ILE A 122 -7.77 -17.29 0.46
N LEU A 123 -8.35 -18.06 -0.47
CA LEU A 123 -7.99 -18.03 -1.88
C LEU A 123 -8.30 -16.66 -2.51
N TYR A 124 -9.48 -16.09 -2.27
CA TYR A 124 -9.83 -14.76 -2.76
C TYR A 124 -8.88 -13.70 -2.20
N SER A 125 -8.58 -13.74 -0.89
CA SER A 125 -7.61 -12.85 -0.26
C SER A 125 -6.23 -13.02 -0.90
N TYR A 126 -5.77 -14.25 -1.08
CA TYR A 126 -4.51 -14.58 -1.73
C TYR A 126 -4.46 -14.08 -3.18
N PHE A 127 -5.51 -14.31 -3.98
CA PHE A 127 -5.60 -13.83 -5.36
C PHE A 127 -5.72 -12.32 -5.45
N CYS A 128 -6.48 -11.64 -4.57
CA CYS A 128 -6.49 -10.18 -4.50
C CYS A 128 -5.13 -9.62 -4.07
N THR A 129 -4.38 -10.32 -3.22
CA THR A 129 -3.01 -9.94 -2.82
C THR A 129 -2.03 -10.11 -4.00
N ILE A 130 -2.27 -11.09 -4.87
CA ILE A 130 -1.50 -11.31 -6.10
C ILE A 130 -1.90 -10.30 -7.18
N GLU A 131 -3.19 -10.00 -7.34
CA GLU A 131 -3.70 -9.06 -8.36
C GLU A 131 -3.41 -7.59 -8.02
N SER A 132 -3.12 -7.30 -6.75
CA SER A 132 -2.59 -6.00 -6.29
C SER A 132 -1.05 -5.85 -6.43
N GLN A 133 -0.34 -6.90 -6.86
CA GLN A 133 1.00 -6.75 -7.45
C GLN A 133 0.82 -6.31 -8.91
N PRO A 134 1.43 -5.22 -9.39
CA PRO A 134 1.15 -4.71 -10.73
C PRO A 134 1.57 -5.71 -11.82
N LYS A 135 0.64 -6.05 -12.71
CA LYS A 135 0.96 -6.47 -14.08
C LYS A 135 1.81 -5.39 -14.76
N ALA A 136 3.12 -5.52 -14.65
CA ALA A 136 4.10 -4.74 -15.41
C ALA A 136 4.36 -5.31 -16.82
N SER A 137 3.54 -6.23 -17.36
CA SER A 137 3.89 -6.97 -18.58
C SER A 137 2.97 -6.81 -19.80
N GLU A 138 1.97 -5.91 -19.80
CA GLU A 138 1.04 -5.80 -20.95
C GLU A 138 1.05 -4.43 -21.67
N ALA A 139 1.93 -3.50 -21.30
CA ALA A 139 2.10 -2.23 -22.03
C ALA A 139 3.19 -2.26 -23.12
N SER A 140 3.91 -3.37 -23.30
CA SER A 140 5.01 -3.46 -24.28
C SER A 140 4.61 -3.95 -25.68
N ALA A 141 3.34 -4.28 -25.92
CA ALA A 141 2.93 -4.95 -27.16
C ALA A 141 2.35 -4.04 -28.26
N HIS A 142 2.29 -2.71 -28.07
CA HIS A 142 1.61 -1.85 -29.04
C HIS A 142 2.32 -0.54 -29.42
N ILE A 143 3.65 -0.52 -29.47
CA ILE A 143 4.41 0.54 -30.18
C ILE A 143 5.66 -0.08 -30.82
N THR A 144 5.53 -0.78 -31.95
CA THR A 144 6.66 -0.97 -32.87
C THR A 144 6.21 -1.29 -34.30
N GLU A 145 5.57 -0.34 -34.99
CA GLU A 145 5.65 -0.27 -36.45
C GLU A 145 5.88 1.19 -36.86
N LEU A 146 7.13 1.52 -37.21
CA LEU A 146 7.60 2.43 -38.28
C LEU A 146 9.13 2.62 -38.14
N PRO A 147 9.87 2.93 -39.22
CA PRO A 147 11.08 2.22 -39.57
C PRO A 147 12.35 3.06 -39.39
N ILE A 148 13.40 2.49 -38.78
CA ILE A 148 14.74 3.08 -38.82
C ILE A 148 15.72 2.05 -39.37
N LYS A 149 15.78 2.00 -40.71
CA LYS A 149 17.01 1.70 -41.44
C LYS A 149 18.04 2.75 -41.05
N ARG A 150 18.98 2.39 -40.17
CA ARG A 150 20.40 2.84 -40.12
C ARG A 150 20.93 2.61 -38.69
N SER A 151 21.41 1.39 -38.44
CA SER A 151 22.74 1.15 -37.83
C SER A 151 22.96 -0.36 -37.72
N ALA A 152 23.26 -1.00 -38.86
CA ALA A 152 23.77 -2.36 -38.90
C ALA A 152 25.19 -2.29 -39.47
N MET A 153 26.14 -1.84 -38.64
CA MET A 153 27.56 -2.08 -38.88
C MET A 153 28.37 -1.89 -37.58
N ALA A 154 28.17 -2.79 -36.64
CA ALA A 154 29.16 -3.19 -35.63
C ALA A 154 28.55 -4.36 -34.84
N LEU A 155 29.36 -5.36 -34.50
CA LEU A 155 28.96 -6.64 -33.88
C LEU A 155 28.42 -7.71 -34.84
N SER A 156 29.27 -8.11 -35.78
CA SER A 156 29.42 -9.54 -36.11
C SER A 156 30.91 -9.83 -36.25
N ALA A 157 31.54 -10.24 -35.16
CA ALA A 157 32.85 -10.87 -35.18
C ALA A 157 33.05 -11.69 -33.90
N ILE A 158 33.34 -12.98 -34.10
CA ILE A 158 33.95 -13.93 -33.15
C ILE A 158 32.92 -14.59 -32.20
N VAL A 159 32.17 -15.62 -32.65
CA VAL A 159 32.58 -17.05 -32.71
C VAL A 159 32.81 -17.60 -31.29
N GLY A 160 32.11 -18.60 -30.76
CA GLY A 160 31.51 -19.78 -31.38
C GLY A 160 32.16 -21.03 -30.78
N LYS A 161 31.39 -21.75 -29.94
CA LYS A 161 31.46 -23.17 -29.54
C LYS A 161 32.77 -23.97 -29.76
N LYS A 162 33.21 -24.69 -28.72
CA LYS A 162 33.43 -26.18 -28.67
C LYS A 162 34.09 -26.57 -27.34
N THR A 163 33.47 -27.40 -26.51
CA THR A 163 33.54 -28.89 -26.43
C THR A 163 34.81 -29.43 -25.77
N LEU A 164 34.58 -30.16 -24.68
CA LEU A 164 35.51 -30.89 -23.82
C LEU A 164 35.95 -32.21 -24.48
N THR A 165 37.25 -32.50 -24.58
CA THR A 165 37.76 -33.90 -24.59
C THR A 165 39.22 -34.03 -24.17
N LEU A 166 39.48 -35.18 -23.55
CA LEU A 166 40.66 -35.73 -22.89
C LEU A 166 41.86 -36.01 -23.83
N GLY A 167 43.10 -35.93 -23.35
CA GLY A 167 44.26 -36.43 -24.09
C GLY A 167 45.65 -36.20 -23.45
N LEU A 168 46.29 -37.32 -23.09
CA LEU A 168 47.62 -37.56 -22.52
C LEU A 168 48.82 -36.82 -23.19
N GLY A 169 49.89 -36.60 -22.43
CA GLY A 169 51.26 -36.86 -22.93
C GLY A 169 52.39 -35.85 -22.64
N PHE A 170 53.26 -36.21 -21.68
CA PHE A 170 54.74 -36.10 -21.66
C PHE A 170 55.51 -34.76 -21.87
N GLY A 171 55.96 -34.17 -20.75
CA GLY A 171 57.34 -33.77 -20.35
C GLY A 171 58.17 -32.76 -21.16
N PRO A 172 59.37 -32.33 -20.70
CA PRO A 172 59.90 -32.23 -19.32
C PRO A 172 60.65 -30.90 -19.01
N ARG A 173 61.21 -30.80 -17.79
CA ARG A 173 62.23 -29.84 -17.25
C ARG A 173 61.70 -28.46 -16.83
N GLY A 174 62.06 -27.88 -15.68
CA GLY A 174 63.03 -28.23 -14.65
C GLY A 174 62.79 -27.37 -13.40
N ALA A 175 63.32 -27.87 -12.28
CA ALA A 175 63.18 -27.38 -10.92
C ALA A 175 63.57 -25.91 -10.71
N VAL A 176 62.95 -25.24 -9.71
CA VAL A 176 63.60 -24.85 -8.43
C VAL A 176 62.49 -24.66 -7.38
N ALA A 177 62.64 -25.33 -6.24
CA ALA A 177 61.86 -25.11 -5.03
C ALA A 177 62.57 -24.09 -4.13
N ALA A 178 61.82 -23.19 -3.50
CA ALA A 178 62.26 -22.48 -2.30
C ALA A 178 61.06 -22.33 -1.36
N SER A 179 61.15 -22.99 -0.20
CA SER A 179 60.37 -22.76 1.01
C SER A 179 60.72 -21.37 1.58
N CYS A 180 59.89 -20.62 2.30
CA CYS A 180 59.30 -20.86 3.62
C CYS A 180 58.36 -19.65 3.99
N PRO A 181 57.74 -19.59 5.19
CA PRO A 181 56.34 -19.19 5.41
C PRO A 181 56.13 -17.71 5.78
N GLY A 182 54.89 -17.22 5.62
CA GLY A 182 54.52 -15.85 5.99
C GLY A 182 53.04 -15.71 6.35
N LEU A 183 52.81 -15.46 7.64
CA LEU A 183 51.60 -14.99 8.29
C LEU A 183 50.81 -13.96 7.47
N GLY A 184 49.52 -14.22 7.26
CA GLY A 184 48.56 -13.26 6.71
C GLY A 184 47.23 -13.44 7.41
N SER A 185 47.15 -12.95 8.65
CA SER A 185 45.92 -12.83 9.42
C SER A 185 44.91 -12.03 8.60
N GLY A 186 43.92 -12.73 8.03
CA GLY A 186 42.77 -12.09 7.41
C GLY A 186 41.94 -11.44 8.51
N LEU A 187 42.14 -10.14 8.74
CA LEU A 187 41.14 -9.33 9.43
C LEU A 187 39.86 -9.39 8.59
N ARG A 188 38.96 -10.29 8.97
CA ARG A 188 37.54 -10.13 8.67
C ARG A 188 37.12 -8.86 9.40
N HIS A 189 36.90 -7.79 8.64
CA HIS A 189 36.24 -6.60 9.15
C HIS A 189 34.86 -7.04 9.64
N VAL A 190 34.71 -7.20 10.95
CA VAL A 190 33.39 -7.32 11.58
C VAL A 190 32.79 -5.92 11.51
N ARG A 191 32.12 -5.60 10.39
CA ARG A 191 31.25 -4.42 10.34
C ARG A 191 30.13 -4.71 11.34
N GLY A 192 30.19 -4.12 12.52
CA GLY A 192 29.09 -4.19 13.48
C GLY A 192 27.81 -3.63 12.85
N LEU A 193 26.67 -4.26 13.16
CA LEU A 193 25.37 -3.81 12.69
C LEU A 193 25.15 -2.34 13.05
N VAL A 194 24.87 -1.50 12.05
CA VAL A 194 24.44 -0.12 12.30
C VAL A 194 22.98 -0.13 12.71
N THR A 195 22.70 0.37 13.91
CA THR A 195 21.34 0.57 14.41
C THR A 195 20.93 2.03 14.21
N PHE A 196 19.64 2.24 13.95
CA PHE A 196 19.03 3.56 13.77
C PHE A 196 18.33 4.00 15.05
N SER A 197 18.30 5.30 15.30
CA SER A 197 17.60 5.94 16.41
C SER A 197 16.57 6.95 15.89
N LEU A 198 15.55 7.23 16.70
CA LEU A 198 14.53 8.23 16.38
C LEU A 198 15.18 9.62 16.34
N PRO A 199 15.18 10.33 15.20
CA PRO A 199 15.74 11.67 15.13
C PRO A 199 14.82 12.67 15.82
N ASP A 200 15.36 13.60 16.59
CA ASP A 200 14.54 14.68 17.16
C ASP A 200 14.00 15.57 16.02
N PRO A 201 12.71 15.95 16.05
CA PRO A 201 12.16 16.88 15.08
C PRO A 201 12.80 18.26 15.28
N PRO A 202 12.97 19.07 14.21
CA PRO A 202 13.65 20.37 14.29
C PRO A 202 12.81 21.47 14.98
N TYR A 203 11.63 21.14 15.49
CA TYR A 203 10.66 22.05 16.11
C TYR A 203 9.79 21.30 17.13
N ASP A 204 9.14 22.04 18.04
CA ASP A 204 8.20 21.49 19.01
C ASP A 204 6.95 20.89 18.32
N TYR A 205 6.33 19.87 18.94
CA TYR A 205 5.19 19.17 18.31
C TYR A 205 4.03 20.09 17.91
N GLY A 206 3.73 21.13 18.69
CA GLY A 206 2.66 22.09 18.40
C GLY A 206 3.05 23.23 17.44
N ALA A 207 4.30 23.29 16.98
CA ALA A 207 4.81 24.43 16.21
C ALA A 207 4.23 24.54 14.79
N LEU A 208 3.56 23.49 14.29
CA LEU A 208 2.92 23.46 12.97
C LEU A 208 1.43 23.79 13.00
N GLU A 209 0.89 24.16 14.17
CA GLU A 209 -0.50 24.56 14.28
C GLU A 209 -0.77 25.90 13.57
N PRO A 210 -1.96 26.08 12.96
CA PRO A 210 -3.10 25.16 12.95
C PRO A 210 -3.08 24.13 11.81
N ALA A 211 -2.03 24.09 10.98
CA ALA A 211 -1.99 23.21 9.81
C ALA A 211 -1.95 21.72 10.19
N ILE A 212 -1.17 21.36 11.20
CA ILE A 212 -1.12 20.02 11.78
C ILE A 212 -1.11 20.15 13.30
N SER A 213 -2.00 19.45 14.00
CA SER A 213 -2.09 19.52 15.46
C SER A 213 -0.88 18.89 16.15
N GLY A 214 -0.53 19.41 17.33
CA GLY A 214 0.56 18.86 18.13
C GLY A 214 0.33 17.41 18.56
N GLU A 215 -0.93 17.02 18.77
CA GLU A 215 -1.31 15.63 19.07
C GLU A 215 -0.91 14.67 17.92
N ILE A 216 -1.20 15.06 16.67
CA ILE A 216 -0.79 14.27 15.49
C ILE A 216 0.73 14.18 15.45
N MET A 217 1.43 15.31 15.54
CA MET A 217 2.89 15.35 15.43
C MET A 217 3.57 14.48 16.51
N GLN A 218 3.06 14.52 17.74
CA GLN A 218 3.59 13.72 18.84
C GLN A 218 3.38 12.22 18.60
N LEU A 219 2.17 11.78 18.22
CA LEU A 219 1.89 10.36 17.98
C LEU A 219 2.60 9.84 16.73
N HIS A 220 2.60 10.63 15.66
CA HIS A 220 3.25 10.30 14.39
C HIS A 220 4.76 10.12 14.58
N HIS A 221 5.39 10.98 15.38
CA HIS A 221 6.81 10.86 15.72
C HIS A 221 7.10 9.74 16.74
N GLN A 222 6.55 9.85 17.95
CA GLN A 222 6.94 9.00 19.08
C GLN A 222 6.36 7.57 19.00
N LYS A 223 5.32 7.33 18.21
CA LYS A 223 4.71 6.00 18.05
C LYS A 223 4.98 5.42 16.67
N HIS A 224 4.55 6.10 15.60
CA HIS A 224 4.65 5.54 14.24
C HIS A 224 6.12 5.48 13.77
N HIS A 225 6.84 6.61 13.77
CA HIS A 225 8.24 6.63 13.34
C HIS A 225 9.13 5.75 14.24
N GLN A 226 8.94 5.80 15.55
CA GLN A 226 9.65 4.92 16.49
C GLN A 226 9.42 3.43 16.19
N THR A 227 8.20 3.04 15.85
CA THR A 227 7.88 1.64 15.52
C THR A 227 8.59 1.19 14.25
N TYR A 228 8.65 2.04 13.22
CA TYR A 228 9.42 1.74 12.01
C TYR A 228 10.89 1.52 12.33
N ILE A 229 11.50 2.38 13.15
CA ILE A 229 12.92 2.24 13.53
C ILE A 229 13.18 0.95 14.31
N THR A 230 12.37 0.67 15.34
CA THR A 230 12.50 -0.54 16.16
C THR A 230 12.41 -1.80 15.30
N ASN A 231 11.42 -1.87 14.40
CA ASN A 231 11.23 -3.03 13.54
C ASN A 231 12.28 -3.10 12.43
N TYR A 232 12.79 -1.97 11.95
CA TYR A 232 13.85 -1.93 10.95
C TYR A 232 15.16 -2.47 11.53
N ASN A 233 15.57 -2.03 12.72
CA ASN A 233 16.74 -2.56 13.41
C ASN A 233 16.64 -4.07 13.61
N LYS A 234 15.48 -4.56 14.07
CA LYS A 234 15.24 -6.00 14.22
C LYS A 234 15.35 -6.76 12.90
N ALA A 235 14.84 -6.19 11.80
CA ALA A 235 14.94 -6.81 10.48
C ALA A 235 16.40 -6.84 9.97
N LEU A 236 17.19 -5.81 10.28
CA LEU A 236 18.62 -5.76 9.93
C LEU A 236 19.44 -6.80 10.71
N GLU A 237 19.19 -6.96 12.02
CA GLU A 237 19.80 -8.03 12.83
C GLU A 237 19.53 -9.41 12.24
N GLN A 238 18.26 -9.68 11.89
CA GLN A 238 17.86 -10.94 11.28
C GLN A 238 18.44 -11.15 9.88
N LEU A 239 18.63 -10.06 9.12
CA LEU A 239 19.25 -10.11 7.80
C LEU A 239 20.73 -10.45 7.91
N GLU A 240 21.47 -9.80 8.81
CA GLU A 240 22.88 -10.09 9.04
C GLU A 240 23.08 -11.56 9.44
N GLU A 241 22.26 -12.06 10.37
CA GLU A 241 22.29 -13.46 10.77
C GLU A 241 22.01 -14.41 9.58
N ALA A 242 21.01 -14.11 8.76
CA ALA A 242 20.67 -14.91 7.59
C ALA A 242 21.81 -14.92 6.55
N MET A 243 22.41 -13.76 6.29
CA MET A 243 23.55 -13.63 5.39
C MET A 243 24.77 -14.39 5.92
N ALA A 244 25.07 -14.31 7.21
CA ALA A 244 26.17 -15.03 7.85
C ALA A 244 25.99 -16.57 7.75
N LYS A 245 24.74 -17.05 7.78
CA LYS A 245 24.38 -18.47 7.63
C LYS A 245 24.22 -18.92 6.18
N GLY A 246 24.28 -18.02 5.19
CA GLY A 246 23.98 -18.33 3.79
C GLY A 246 22.52 -18.71 3.52
N ASP A 247 21.59 -18.33 4.41
CA ASP A 247 20.16 -18.62 4.29
C ASP A 247 19.48 -17.65 3.32
N SER A 248 19.58 -17.95 2.03
CA SER A 248 19.03 -17.13 0.95
C SER A 248 17.50 -17.01 1.03
N SER A 249 16.81 -18.02 1.57
CA SER A 249 15.35 -18.01 1.72
C SER A 249 14.92 -16.94 2.73
N LYS A 250 15.56 -16.94 3.91
CA LYS A 250 15.31 -15.94 4.95
C LYS A 250 15.70 -14.52 4.50
N VAL A 251 16.81 -14.37 3.77
CA VAL A 251 17.22 -13.09 3.18
C VAL A 251 16.13 -12.51 2.26
N VAL A 252 15.55 -13.33 1.38
CA VAL A 252 14.47 -12.91 0.47
C VAL A 252 13.19 -12.59 1.26
N HIS A 253 12.83 -13.43 2.24
CA HIS A 253 11.64 -13.22 3.06
C HIS A 253 11.67 -11.89 3.84
N LEU A 254 12.84 -11.49 4.35
CA LEU A 254 13.03 -10.26 5.11
C LEU A 254 12.89 -8.98 4.29
N GLN A 255 12.97 -9.04 2.95
CA GLN A 255 12.90 -7.85 2.10
C GLN A 255 11.61 -7.05 2.27
N SER A 256 10.49 -7.73 2.54
CA SER A 256 9.21 -7.05 2.81
C SER A 256 9.28 -6.18 4.07
N ALA A 257 9.81 -6.74 5.16
CA ALA A 257 9.97 -6.03 6.43
C ALA A 257 11.00 -4.89 6.33
N ILE A 258 12.09 -5.11 5.60
CA ILE A 258 13.12 -4.11 5.33
C ILE A 258 12.54 -2.95 4.52
N LYS A 259 11.84 -3.25 3.42
CA LYS A 259 11.21 -2.22 2.57
C LYS A 259 10.19 -1.41 3.36
N PHE A 260 9.33 -2.07 4.13
CA PHE A 260 8.27 -1.39 4.87
C PHE A 260 8.80 -0.54 6.03
N ASN A 261 9.67 -1.09 6.89
CA ASN A 261 10.15 -0.38 8.08
C ASN A 261 11.31 0.57 7.76
N GLY A 262 12.24 0.16 6.90
CA GLY A 262 13.32 1.02 6.42
C GLY A 262 12.79 2.16 5.56
N GLY A 263 11.85 1.88 4.66
CA GLY A 263 11.13 2.89 3.90
C GLY A 263 10.35 3.85 4.81
N GLY A 264 9.68 3.33 5.83
CA GLY A 264 8.99 4.15 6.84
C GLY A 264 9.94 5.10 7.55
N HIS A 265 11.10 4.60 7.99
CA HIS A 265 12.14 5.43 8.60
C HIS A 265 12.66 6.52 7.65
N ILE A 266 12.98 6.17 6.41
CA ILE A 266 13.47 7.13 5.39
C ILE A 266 12.42 8.22 5.15
N ASN A 267 11.18 7.83 4.87
CA ASN A 267 10.11 8.76 4.51
C ASN A 267 9.81 9.75 5.65
N HIS A 268 9.71 9.26 6.89
CA HIS A 268 9.42 10.13 8.03
C HIS A 268 10.60 11.03 8.39
N SER A 269 11.85 10.53 8.28
CA SER A 269 13.02 11.37 8.50
C SER A 269 13.08 12.54 7.52
N ILE A 270 12.67 12.33 6.27
CA ILE A 270 12.52 13.40 5.29
C ILE A 270 11.32 14.30 5.63
N PHE A 271 10.20 13.72 6.06
CA PHE A 271 8.98 14.46 6.43
C PHE A 271 9.22 15.51 7.50
N TRP A 272 9.94 15.18 8.57
CA TRP A 272 10.23 16.14 9.65
C TRP A 272 11.12 17.30 9.19
N GLN A 273 12.01 17.07 8.22
CA GLN A 273 12.91 18.10 7.69
C GLN A 273 12.22 18.97 6.64
N ASN A 274 11.29 18.40 5.88
CA ASN A 274 10.54 19.12 4.85
C ASN A 274 9.35 19.92 5.38
N LEU A 275 9.12 19.92 6.70
CA LEU A 275 8.16 20.78 7.37
C LEU A 275 8.86 21.86 8.20
N LYS A 276 8.20 22.99 8.41
CA LYS A 276 8.72 24.12 9.18
C LYS A 276 7.59 24.96 9.76
N PRO A 277 7.73 25.51 10.98
CA PRO A 277 6.77 26.46 11.54
C PRO A 277 6.57 27.67 10.61
N ALA A 278 5.33 28.13 10.48
CA ALA A 278 5.00 29.25 9.58
C ALA A 278 5.75 30.54 9.94
N ASN A 279 5.93 30.81 11.24
CA ASN A 279 6.70 31.94 11.76
C ASN A 279 8.22 31.83 11.51
N GLU A 280 8.71 30.68 11.04
CA GLU A 280 10.11 30.46 10.68
C GLU A 280 10.32 30.31 9.16
N GLY A 281 9.30 30.59 8.35
CA GLY A 281 9.34 30.49 6.89
C GLY A 281 8.74 29.20 6.33
N GLY A 282 7.99 28.43 7.13
CA GLY A 282 7.11 27.40 6.59
C GLY A 282 6.05 27.99 5.67
N GLY A 283 5.87 27.38 4.51
CA GLY A 283 4.92 27.82 3.49
C GLY A 283 5.36 28.99 2.61
N GLU A 284 6.53 29.59 2.88
CA GLU A 284 7.13 30.59 2.00
C GLU A 284 7.55 29.94 0.67
N PRO A 285 7.06 30.43 -0.50
CA PRO A 285 7.34 29.81 -1.79
C PRO A 285 8.84 29.66 -2.08
N PRO A 286 9.24 28.63 -2.86
CA PRO A 286 10.63 28.45 -3.23
C PRO A 286 11.11 29.59 -4.14
N HIS A 287 12.35 30.00 -3.95
CA HIS A 287 13.04 30.97 -4.81
C HIS A 287 14.28 30.34 -5.44
N GLY A 288 14.91 31.07 -6.35
CA GLY A 288 16.16 30.65 -6.98
C GLY A 288 15.97 29.46 -7.93
N SER A 289 16.95 28.55 -7.92
CA SER A 289 17.07 27.47 -8.89
C SER A 289 15.88 26.51 -8.89
N LEU A 290 15.38 26.13 -7.71
CA LEU A 290 14.21 25.27 -7.57
C LEU A 290 12.93 25.99 -8.01
N GLY A 291 12.77 27.27 -7.66
CA GLY A 291 11.61 28.07 -8.08
C GLY A 291 11.50 28.13 -9.61
N TRP A 292 12.62 28.39 -10.29
CA TRP A 292 12.67 28.41 -11.75
C TRP A 292 12.36 27.05 -12.38
N ALA A 293 12.87 25.96 -11.80
CA ALA A 293 12.56 24.61 -12.27
C ALA A 293 11.05 24.29 -12.14
N ILE A 294 10.41 24.78 -11.08
CA ILE A 294 8.95 24.65 -10.87
C ILE A 294 8.19 25.45 -11.92
N ASP A 295 8.59 26.69 -12.18
CA ASP A 295 7.96 27.52 -13.21
C ASP A 295 8.13 26.92 -14.61
N GLU A 296 9.28 26.32 -14.91
CA GLU A 296 9.53 25.65 -16.20
C GLU A 296 8.70 24.38 -16.38
N ASP A 297 8.69 23.49 -15.38
CA ASP A 297 8.08 22.15 -15.52
C ASP A 297 6.58 22.14 -15.22
N TYR A 298 6.08 23.06 -14.38
CA TYR A 298 4.68 23.11 -13.94
C TYR A 298 3.98 24.44 -14.21
N GLY A 299 4.71 25.47 -14.65
CA GLY A 299 4.16 26.81 -14.94
C GLY A 299 4.07 27.73 -13.73
N SER A 300 3.75 27.18 -12.55
CA SER A 300 3.82 27.91 -11.27
C SER A 300 3.82 26.98 -10.06
N VAL A 301 4.19 27.51 -8.90
CA VAL A 301 4.11 26.79 -7.60
C VAL A 301 2.67 26.36 -7.30
N GLU A 302 1.67 27.20 -7.61
CA GLU A 302 0.26 26.87 -7.40
C GLU A 302 -0.18 25.69 -8.27
N ALA A 303 0.29 25.63 -9.53
CA ALA A 303 -0.01 24.52 -10.43
C ALA A 303 0.62 23.21 -9.93
N LEU A 304 1.85 23.27 -9.42
CA LEU A 304 2.51 22.13 -8.77
C LEU A 304 1.72 21.66 -7.53
N VAL A 305 1.34 22.59 -6.64
CA VAL A 305 0.55 22.31 -5.44
C VAL A 305 -0.78 21.65 -5.79
N GLN A 306 -1.47 22.15 -6.83
CA GLN A 306 -2.71 21.55 -7.33
C GLN A 306 -2.49 20.12 -7.82
N LYS A 307 -1.41 19.87 -8.57
CA LYS A 307 -1.09 18.52 -9.03
C LYS A 307 -0.79 17.59 -7.85
N MET A 308 0.07 17.98 -6.92
CA MET A 308 0.40 17.15 -5.74
C MET A 308 -0.84 16.86 -4.88
N ASN A 309 -1.72 17.84 -4.68
CA ASN A 309 -2.99 17.63 -3.97
C ASN A 309 -3.91 16.67 -4.71
N ALA A 310 -3.99 16.76 -6.04
CA ALA A 310 -4.80 15.85 -6.85
C ALA A 310 -4.27 14.40 -6.76
N GLU A 311 -2.96 14.20 -6.89
CA GLU A 311 -2.34 12.86 -6.76
C GLU A 311 -2.53 12.28 -5.35
N GLY A 312 -2.36 13.11 -4.30
CA GLY A 312 -2.56 12.68 -2.91
C GLY A 312 -4.01 12.34 -2.54
N ALA A 313 -4.96 13.09 -3.10
CA ALA A 313 -6.38 12.80 -2.95
C ALA A 313 -6.79 11.53 -3.72
N ALA A 314 -6.18 11.26 -4.87
CA ALA A 314 -6.45 10.10 -5.70
C ALA A 314 -5.79 8.80 -5.19
N LEU A 315 -4.73 8.91 -4.37
CA LEU A 315 -3.99 7.77 -3.82
C LEU A 315 -4.92 6.85 -3.02
N GLN A 316 -5.03 5.60 -3.47
CA GLN A 316 -5.92 4.62 -2.84
C GLN A 316 -5.23 3.96 -1.63
N GLY A 317 -5.86 4.06 -0.46
CA GLY A 317 -5.29 3.52 0.78
C GLY A 317 -4.19 4.43 1.33
N SER A 318 -3.12 3.80 1.79
CA SER A 318 -1.98 4.42 2.45
C SER A 318 -0.81 4.68 1.50
N GLY A 319 -0.13 5.80 1.65
CA GLY A 319 1.02 6.13 0.80
C GLY A 319 1.54 7.54 1.00
N TRP A 320 2.36 7.95 0.03
CA TRP A 320 3.05 9.24 0.02
C TRP A 320 2.96 9.90 -1.35
N VAL A 321 2.97 11.23 -1.35
CA VAL A 321 3.14 12.06 -2.56
C VAL A 321 4.48 12.76 -2.48
N TRP A 322 5.23 12.76 -3.57
CA TRP A 322 6.58 13.28 -3.62
C TRP A 322 6.72 14.34 -4.71
N LEU A 323 7.43 15.42 -4.40
CA LEU A 323 8.16 16.19 -5.40
C LEU A 323 9.56 15.59 -5.48
N ALA A 324 9.93 15.11 -6.66
CA ALA A 324 11.16 14.39 -6.90
C ALA A 324 12.04 15.14 -7.90
N LEU A 325 13.36 15.14 -7.68
CA LEU A 325 14.35 15.47 -8.69
C LEU A 325 14.80 14.17 -9.38
N ASP A 326 14.70 14.14 -10.70
CA ASP A 326 15.37 13.15 -11.54
C ASP A 326 16.80 13.63 -11.85
N LYS A 327 17.80 12.97 -11.27
CA LYS A 327 19.20 13.39 -11.46
C LYS A 327 19.75 13.16 -12.86
N GLU A 328 19.20 12.21 -13.59
CA GLU A 328 19.65 11.90 -14.95
C GLU A 328 19.09 12.93 -15.93
N LEU A 329 17.80 13.23 -15.79
CA LEU A 329 17.10 14.18 -16.67
C LEU A 329 17.23 15.63 -16.22
N LYS A 330 17.69 15.87 -14.98
CA LYS A 330 17.70 17.18 -14.31
C LYS A 330 16.32 17.86 -14.34
N LYS A 331 15.28 17.06 -14.11
CA LYS A 331 13.87 17.48 -14.19
C LYS A 331 13.14 17.13 -12.92
N ILE A 332 12.17 17.95 -12.53
CA ILE A 332 11.35 17.67 -11.36
C ILE A 332 10.06 16.95 -11.76
N LYS A 333 9.67 15.94 -10.99
CA LYS A 333 8.46 15.15 -11.24
C LYS A 333 7.63 14.97 -9.97
N VAL A 334 6.32 14.89 -10.11
CA VAL A 334 5.43 14.45 -9.03
C VAL A 334 5.24 12.95 -9.12
N GLU A 335 5.48 12.24 -8.03
CA GLU A 335 5.33 10.79 -7.93
C GLU A 335 4.53 10.38 -6.69
N THR A 336 3.98 9.17 -6.73
CA THR A 336 3.32 8.56 -5.56
C THR A 336 3.94 7.21 -5.25
N THR A 337 4.04 6.90 -3.96
CA THR A 337 4.45 5.57 -3.50
C THR A 337 3.40 4.98 -2.57
N ALA A 338 3.17 3.67 -2.70
CA ALA A 338 2.23 2.95 -1.87
C ALA A 338 2.87 2.61 -0.52
N ASN A 339 2.06 2.60 0.53
CA ASN A 339 2.48 2.25 1.88
C ASN A 339 3.69 3.07 2.34
N GLN A 340 4.79 2.41 2.70
CA GLN A 340 6.04 3.04 3.12
C GLN A 340 7.16 2.88 2.10
N ASP A 341 6.82 2.53 0.86
CA ASP A 341 7.85 2.42 -0.18
C ASP A 341 8.50 3.80 -0.38
N PRO A 342 9.84 3.92 -0.25
CA PRO A 342 10.51 5.19 -0.43
C PRO A 342 10.60 5.53 -1.91
N LEU A 343 10.69 6.82 -2.23
CA LEU A 343 10.72 7.31 -3.62
C LEU A 343 11.77 6.61 -4.49
N VAL A 344 12.93 6.26 -3.92
CA VAL A 344 14.02 5.56 -4.62
C VAL A 344 13.59 4.22 -5.24
N THR A 345 12.50 3.61 -4.77
CA THR A 345 11.92 2.39 -5.38
C THR A 345 11.27 2.64 -6.74
N LYS A 346 10.94 3.89 -7.08
CA LYS A 346 10.46 4.31 -8.40
C LYS A 346 11.60 4.57 -9.39
N GLY A 347 12.81 4.80 -8.88
CA GLY A 347 14.01 5.01 -9.66
C GLY A 347 15.18 5.41 -8.75
N ALA A 348 16.34 4.76 -8.92
CA ALA A 348 17.52 5.02 -8.10
C ALA A 348 18.09 6.44 -8.29
N ASN A 349 17.79 7.06 -9.43
CA ASN A 349 18.11 8.43 -9.80
C ASN A 349 17.16 9.47 -9.18
N LEU A 350 16.08 9.06 -8.52
CA LEU A 350 15.10 9.97 -7.94
C LEU A 350 15.50 10.40 -6.53
N VAL A 351 15.58 11.71 -6.31
CA VAL A 351 15.82 12.31 -5.00
C VAL A 351 14.55 12.99 -4.50
N PRO A 352 14.08 12.68 -3.28
CA PRO A 352 12.90 13.34 -2.71
C PRO A 352 13.26 14.77 -2.28
N LEU A 353 12.57 15.75 -2.83
CA LEU A 353 12.67 17.16 -2.43
C LEU A 353 11.63 17.49 -1.36
N LEU A 354 10.38 17.10 -1.60
CA LEU A 354 9.28 17.20 -0.64
C LEU A 354 8.50 15.89 -0.61
N GLY A 355 7.96 15.53 0.56
CA GLY A 355 7.14 14.35 0.74
C GLY A 355 5.97 14.63 1.66
N ILE A 356 4.76 14.28 1.24
CA ILE A 356 3.52 14.42 2.02
C ILE A 356 2.99 13.04 2.41
N ASP A 357 2.87 12.80 3.72
CA ASP A 357 2.27 11.57 4.24
C ASP A 357 0.74 11.60 4.08
N VAL A 358 0.17 10.69 3.29
CA VAL A 358 -1.29 10.57 3.12
C VAL A 358 -1.86 9.31 3.77
N TRP A 359 -1.10 8.66 4.66
CA TRP A 359 -1.65 7.70 5.61
C TRP A 359 -2.66 8.40 6.54
N GLU A 360 -3.72 7.68 6.91
CA GLU A 360 -4.75 8.27 7.79
C GLU A 360 -4.19 8.73 9.13
N HIS A 361 -3.16 8.08 9.69
CA HIS A 361 -2.53 8.53 10.94
C HIS A 361 -1.96 9.95 10.87
N ALA A 362 -1.63 10.46 9.67
CA ALA A 362 -1.04 11.78 9.49
C ALA A 362 -2.05 12.93 9.59
N TYR A 363 -3.36 12.64 9.54
CA TYR A 363 -4.39 13.69 9.54
C TYR A 363 -5.69 13.34 10.24
N TYR A 364 -5.99 12.08 10.53
CA TYR A 364 -7.34 11.65 10.92
C TYR A 364 -7.81 12.26 12.26
N LEU A 365 -6.91 12.52 13.21
CA LEU A 365 -7.29 13.13 14.48
C LEU A 365 -7.84 14.56 14.31
N GLN A 366 -7.38 15.30 13.29
CA GLN A 366 -7.80 16.67 13.02
C GLN A 366 -8.80 16.79 11.87
N TYR A 367 -8.55 16.11 10.74
CA TYR A 367 -9.29 16.23 9.48
C TYR A 367 -10.24 15.06 9.20
N LYS A 368 -10.23 14.02 10.04
CA LYS A 368 -11.06 12.80 9.89
C LYS A 368 -10.90 12.21 8.48
N ASN A 369 -12.00 11.91 7.81
CA ASN A 369 -12.02 11.36 6.45
C ASN A 369 -11.76 12.42 5.35
N VAL A 370 -11.57 13.70 5.69
CA VAL A 370 -11.47 14.80 4.73
C VAL A 370 -10.01 15.07 4.36
N ARG A 371 -9.35 14.07 3.77
CA ARG A 371 -7.96 14.18 3.28
C ARG A 371 -7.69 15.45 2.44
N PRO A 372 -8.60 15.91 1.55
CA PRO A 372 -8.38 17.15 0.80
C PRO A 372 -8.17 18.40 1.67
N ASP A 373 -8.79 18.47 2.85
CA ASP A 373 -8.60 19.61 3.76
C ASP A 373 -7.22 19.60 4.41
N TYR A 374 -6.71 18.42 4.76
CA TYR A 374 -5.32 18.24 5.19
C TYR A 374 -4.34 18.68 4.08
N LEU A 375 -4.53 18.15 2.87
CA LEU A 375 -3.70 18.47 1.71
C LEU A 375 -3.76 19.96 1.34
N LYS A 376 -4.87 20.64 1.62
CA LYS A 376 -4.97 22.09 1.43
C LYS A 376 -4.16 22.87 2.48
N ASN A 377 -4.10 22.39 3.72
CA ASN A 377 -3.49 23.13 4.83
C ASN A 377 -1.99 22.85 5.02
N ILE A 378 -1.49 21.67 4.65
CA ILE A 378 -0.08 21.30 4.86
C ILE A 378 0.90 22.25 4.18
N TRP A 379 0.51 22.87 3.06
CA TRP A 379 1.34 23.83 2.33
C TRP A 379 1.73 25.05 3.16
N LYS A 380 0.97 25.41 4.20
CA LYS A 380 1.29 26.52 5.12
C LYS A 380 2.52 26.27 5.99
N VAL A 381 2.96 25.01 6.08
CA VAL A 381 4.10 24.59 6.91
C VAL A 381 5.14 23.83 6.09
N MET A 382 5.07 23.93 4.76
CA MET A 382 6.03 23.26 3.88
C MET A 382 7.38 24.00 3.88
N ASN A 383 8.46 23.28 4.13
CA ASN A 383 9.81 23.82 4.17
C ASN A 383 10.44 23.82 2.77
N TRP A 384 10.08 24.81 1.96
CA TRP A 384 10.66 24.98 0.63
C TRP A 384 12.17 25.26 0.65
N LYS A 385 12.69 25.82 1.76
CA LYS A 385 14.13 25.99 1.94
C LYS A 385 14.88 24.67 1.98
N TYR A 386 14.37 23.67 2.71
CA TYR A 386 14.94 22.32 2.69
C TYR A 386 14.94 21.73 1.27
N ALA A 387 13.83 21.86 0.54
CA ALA A 387 13.74 21.38 -0.83
C ALA A 387 14.77 22.06 -1.75
N SER A 388 14.94 23.38 -1.64
CA SER A 388 15.95 24.13 -2.40
C SER A 388 17.37 23.66 -2.08
N GLU A 389 17.69 23.46 -0.79
CA GLU A 389 19.02 22.97 -0.38
C GLU A 389 19.32 21.57 -0.92
N VAL A 390 18.34 20.66 -0.94
CA VAL A 390 18.50 19.32 -1.53
C VAL A 390 18.64 19.42 -3.05
N TYR A 391 17.81 20.24 -3.70
CA TYR A 391 17.87 20.45 -5.14
C TYR A 391 19.24 20.98 -5.58
N GLU A 392 19.75 22.01 -4.92
CA GLU A 392 21.04 22.63 -5.26
C GLU A 392 22.22 21.68 -5.06
N LYS A 393 22.19 20.83 -4.02
CA LYS A 393 23.25 19.85 -3.75
C LYS A 393 23.34 18.74 -4.80
N GLU A 394 22.23 18.37 -5.43
CA GLU A 394 22.17 17.25 -6.37
C GLU A 394 22.21 17.71 -7.84
N VAL A 395 21.94 18.99 -8.12
CA VAL A 395 22.02 19.60 -9.46
C VAL A 395 23.39 20.23 -9.74
N ALA A 396 24.10 20.70 -8.68
CA ALA A 396 25.49 21.14 -8.76
C ALA A 396 26.42 19.98 -9.12
#